data_AF-A0A4V2Y165-F1
#
_entry.id   AF-A0A4V2Y165-F1
#
_cell.length_a   1.000
_cell.length_b   1.000
_cell.length_c   1.000
_cell.angle_alpha   90.00
_cell.angle_beta   90.00
_cell.angle_gamma   90.00
#
_symmetry.space_group_name_H-M   'P 1'
#
loop_
_entity.id
_entity.type
_entity.pdbx_description
1 polymer ?
#
loop_
_entity_poly.entity_id
_entity_poly.type
_entity_poly.pdbx_seq_one_letter_code
_entity_poly.pdbx_strand_id
1 'polypeptide(L)'
;MTEQPPPDDLPTLRALAGWLQERLVEVRQAVADAERAAAAEAGRPRWWVRWQRRPPGAPRRGVLHEEGCWHPGTPDLDTAALHRLLAEHGRGITPCEVCRPATKSFSRNLSHPSDAPGQ
;
A
#
# COMPACT_ATOMS: atom_id res chain seq x y z
N MET A 1 4.90 -36.12 -12.61
CA MET A 1 5.66 -35.47 -13.70
C MET A 1 6.33 -36.58 -14.47
N THR A 2 5.94 -36.80 -15.71
CA THR A 2 6.57 -37.81 -16.56
C THR A 2 7.68 -37.10 -17.32
N GLU A 3 8.94 -37.41 -17.02
CA GLU A 3 10.08 -36.92 -17.79
C GLU A 3 10.09 -37.63 -19.14
N GLN A 4 9.74 -36.90 -20.19
CA GLN A 4 9.97 -37.34 -21.56
C GLN A 4 11.48 -37.16 -21.85
N PRO A 5 12.19 -38.21 -22.32
CA PRO A 5 13.58 -38.05 -22.73
C PRO A 5 13.69 -37.01 -23.86
N PRO A 6 14.78 -36.22 -23.90
CA PRO A 6 14.98 -35.26 -24.97
C PRO A 6 15.15 -35.96 -26.32
N PRO A 7 14.80 -35.29 -27.43
CA PRO A 7 15.05 -35.80 -28.77
C PRO A 7 16.55 -35.97 -29.01
N ASP A 8 16.92 -36.95 -29.83
CA ASP A 8 18.29 -37.37 -30.09
C ASP A 8 18.89 -36.74 -31.37
N ASP A 9 18.09 -36.03 -32.16
CA ASP A 9 18.57 -35.35 -33.37
C ASP A 9 19.09 -33.91 -33.09
N LEU A 10 20.26 -33.62 -33.67
CA LEU A 10 20.97 -32.36 -33.45
C LEU A 10 20.19 -31.11 -33.91
N PRO A 11 19.47 -31.11 -35.05
CA PRO A 11 18.64 -29.98 -35.45
C PRO A 11 17.55 -29.65 -34.43
N THR A 12 16.80 -30.64 -33.94
CA THR A 12 15.75 -30.44 -32.94
C THR A 12 16.33 -29.96 -31.61
N LEU A 13 17.46 -30.53 -31.18
CA LEU A 13 18.15 -30.06 -29.97
C LEU A 13 18.58 -28.59 -30.07
N ARG A 14 19.06 -28.14 -31.24
CA ARG A 14 19.41 -26.73 -31.46
C ARG A 14 18.19 -25.81 -31.44
N ALA A 15 17.08 -26.24 -32.04
CA ALA A 15 15.83 -25.50 -32.02
C ALA A 15 15.28 -25.37 -30.59
N LEU A 16 15.31 -26.47 -29.82
CA LEU A 16 14.92 -26.47 -28.41
C LEU A 16 15.82 -25.57 -27.57
N ALA A 17 17.13 -25.60 -27.79
CA ALA A 17 18.05 -24.71 -27.09
C ALA A 17 17.73 -23.23 -27.36
N GLY A 18 17.47 -22.87 -28.62
CA GLY A 18 17.06 -21.50 -28.99
C GLY A 18 15.75 -21.09 -28.32
N TRP A 19 14.73 -21.95 -28.41
CA TRP A 19 13.44 -21.70 -27.78
C TRP A 19 13.55 -21.56 -26.25
N LEU A 20 14.30 -22.44 -25.58
CA LEU A 20 14.53 -22.37 -24.14
C LEU A 20 15.27 -21.10 -23.74
N GLN A 21 16.22 -20.64 -24.55
CA GLN A 21 16.93 -19.38 -24.34
C GLN A 21 15.95 -18.21 -24.35
N GLU A 22 15.05 -18.15 -25.33
CA GLU A 22 14.01 -17.12 -25.43
C GLU A 22 13.05 -17.16 -24.24
N ARG A 23 12.56 -18.35 -23.88
CA ARG A 23 11.69 -18.52 -22.70
C ARG A 23 12.38 -18.07 -21.42
N LEU A 24 13.66 -18.39 -21.26
CA LEU A 24 14.43 -17.99 -20.08
C LEU A 24 14.58 -16.47 -19.97
N VAL A 25 14.76 -15.78 -21.10
CA VAL A 25 14.79 -14.31 -21.15
C VAL A 25 13.45 -13.73 -20.67
N GLU A 26 12.33 -14.24 -21.17
CA GLU A 26 11.01 -13.77 -20.75
C GLU A 26 10.74 -14.02 -19.26
N VAL A 27 11.07 -15.21 -18.74
CA VAL A 27 10.91 -15.52 -17.32
C VAL A 27 11.75 -14.59 -16.45
N ARG A 28 13.01 -14.33 -16.84
CA ARG A 28 13.87 -13.38 -16.12
C ARG A 28 13.30 -11.97 -16.11
N GLN A 29 12.72 -11.52 -17.21
CA GLN A 29 12.06 -10.23 -17.27
C GLN A 29 10.84 -10.18 -16.34
N ALA A 30 10.00 -11.22 -16.37
CA ALA A 30 8.84 -11.31 -15.50
C ALA A 30 9.22 -11.33 -14.01
N VAL A 31 10.32 -12.01 -13.64
CA VAL A 31 10.88 -11.99 -12.28
C VAL A 31 11.31 -10.58 -11.91
N ALA A 32 12.10 -9.91 -12.76
CA ALA A 32 12.54 -8.55 -12.50
C ALA A 32 11.35 -7.58 -12.34
N ASP A 33 10.29 -7.75 -13.12
CA ASP A 33 9.08 -6.93 -13.04
C ASP A 33 8.32 -7.18 -11.72
N ALA A 34 8.20 -8.46 -11.32
CA ALA A 34 7.60 -8.85 -10.05
C ALA A 34 8.40 -8.33 -8.85
N GLU A 35 9.72 -8.39 -8.90
CA GLU A 35 10.62 -7.84 -7.88
C GLU A 35 10.44 -6.33 -7.74
N ARG A 36 10.35 -5.60 -8.86
CA ARG A 36 10.07 -4.15 -8.83
C ARG A 36 8.71 -3.84 -8.23
N ALA A 37 7.67 -4.62 -8.57
CA ALA A 37 6.34 -4.46 -7.98
C ALA A 37 6.34 -4.76 -6.47
N ALA A 38 7.02 -5.83 -6.04
CA ALA A 38 7.14 -6.19 -4.63
C ALA A 38 7.90 -5.13 -3.83
N ALA A 39 9.00 -4.59 -4.37
CA ALA A 39 9.74 -3.51 -3.76
C ALA A 39 8.91 -2.22 -3.66
N ALA A 40 8.14 -1.90 -4.71
CA ALA A 40 7.22 -0.77 -4.69
C ALA A 40 6.15 -0.93 -3.62
N GLU A 41 5.55 -2.11 -3.49
CA GLU A 41 4.53 -2.41 -2.47
C GLU A 41 5.12 -2.41 -1.05
N ALA A 42 6.31 -2.96 -0.84
CA ALA A 42 7.01 -2.91 0.45
C ALA A 42 7.39 -1.49 0.88
N GLY A 43 7.60 -0.58 -0.08
CA GLY A 43 7.88 0.83 0.17
C GLY A 43 6.63 1.71 0.35
N ARG A 44 5.42 1.15 0.20
CA ARG A 44 4.19 1.93 0.35
C ARG A 44 3.88 2.14 1.83
N PRO A 45 3.78 3.39 2.30
CA PRO A 45 3.35 3.64 3.67
C PRO A 45 1.95 3.08 3.90
N ARG A 46 1.81 2.25 4.94
CA ARG A 46 0.53 1.68 5.37
C ARG A 46 0.05 2.43 6.59
N TRP A 47 -1.11 3.06 6.48
CA TRP A 47 -1.75 3.77 7.59
C TRP A 47 -2.98 3.02 8.08
N TRP A 48 -3.38 3.23 9.33
CA TRP A 48 -4.70 2.79 9.81
C TRP A 48 -5.27 3.77 10.82
N VAL A 49 -6.59 3.79 10.96
CA VAL A 49 -7.27 4.60 11.98
C VAL A 49 -7.91 3.69 13.02
N ARG A 50 -7.44 3.80 14.25
CA ARG A 50 -8.08 3.15 15.38
C ARG A 50 -9.22 4.03 15.89
N TRP A 51 -10.45 3.61 15.61
CA TRP A 51 -11.65 4.29 16.08
C TRP A 51 -11.92 4.03 17.55
N GLN A 52 -12.24 5.07 18.30
CA GLN A 52 -12.67 4.97 19.69
C GLN A 52 -14.13 4.52 19.75
N ARG A 53 -14.45 3.65 20.71
CA ARG A 53 -15.85 3.34 21.04
C ARG A 53 -16.52 4.58 21.63
N ARG A 54 -17.69 4.94 21.12
CA ARG A 54 -18.45 6.13 21.55
C ARG A 54 -19.94 5.77 21.65
N PRO A 55 -20.70 6.48 22.50
CA PRO A 55 -22.16 6.34 22.55
C PRO A 55 -22.82 6.65 21.20
N PRO A 56 -24.02 6.11 20.92
CA PRO A 56 -24.81 6.48 19.75
C PRO A 56 -25.02 7.99 19.67
N GLY A 57 -24.87 8.56 18.47
CA GLY A 57 -25.03 10.01 18.22
C GLY A 57 -23.82 10.88 18.56
N ALA A 58 -22.80 10.35 19.23
CA ALA A 58 -21.55 11.09 19.45
C ALA A 58 -20.69 11.12 18.16
N PRO A 59 -19.96 12.22 17.89
CA PRO A 59 -19.05 12.29 16.75
C PRO A 59 -17.95 11.22 16.86
N ARG A 60 -17.62 10.59 15.72
CA ARG A 60 -16.55 9.60 15.63
C ARG A 60 -15.21 10.25 15.99
N ARG A 61 -14.40 9.54 16.77
CA ARG A 61 -13.03 9.92 17.10
C ARG A 61 -12.08 8.78 16.78
N GLY A 62 -10.95 9.09 16.16
CA GLY A 62 -9.96 8.11 15.73
C GLY A 62 -8.54 8.60 15.97
N VAL A 63 -7.61 7.65 16.07
CA VAL A 63 -6.17 7.94 16.10
C VAL A 63 -5.56 7.34 14.84
N LEU A 64 -4.85 8.17 14.07
CA LEU A 64 -4.12 7.76 12.87
C LEU A 64 -2.77 7.18 13.26
N HIS A 65 -2.48 6.01 12.71
CA HIS A 65 -1.24 5.28 12.89
C HIS A 65 -0.60 5.00 11.52
N GLU A 66 0.68 4.64 11.54
CA GLU A 66 1.49 4.26 10.38
C GLU A 66 2.26 2.98 10.70
N GLU A 67 2.63 2.25 9.65
CA GLU A 67 3.41 1.01 9.71
C GLU A 67 4.61 1.13 10.64
N GLY A 68 4.82 0.09 11.46
CA GLY A 68 5.80 0.08 12.54
C GLY A 68 5.25 0.54 13.90
N CYS A 69 4.02 1.05 13.99
CA CYS A 69 3.37 1.27 15.28
C CYS A 69 2.89 -0.06 15.89
N TRP A 70 3.17 -0.29 17.19
CA TRP A 70 2.79 -1.51 17.91
C TRP A 70 1.27 -1.65 18.14
N HIS A 71 0.50 -0.58 17.98
CA HIS A 71 -0.93 -0.58 18.24
C HIS A 71 -1.70 -1.24 17.08
N PRO A 72 -2.47 -2.31 17.31
CA PRO A 72 -3.17 -3.01 16.23
C PRO A 72 -4.24 -2.11 15.60
N GLY A 73 -4.46 -2.25 14.30
CA GLY A 73 -5.61 -1.69 13.64
C GLY A 73 -5.80 -2.14 12.20
N THR A 74 -6.97 -1.82 11.68
CA THR A 74 -7.46 -2.16 10.34
C THR A 74 -8.48 -1.10 9.91
N PRO A 75 -8.75 -0.94 8.60
CA PRO A 75 -8.01 -1.52 7.47
C PRO A 75 -6.66 -0.81 7.26
N ASP A 76 -5.77 -1.46 6.52
CA ASP A 76 -4.61 -0.79 5.93
C ASP A 76 -5.10 0.18 4.85
N LEU A 77 -4.76 1.44 5.02
CA LEU A 77 -5.08 2.54 4.14
C LEU A 77 -3.84 2.85 3.32
N ASP A 78 -4.02 2.84 1.99
CA ASP A 78 -3.08 3.51 1.10
C ASP A 78 -3.29 5.05 1.15
N THR A 79 -2.44 5.79 0.44
CA THR A 79 -2.50 7.27 0.44
C THR A 79 -3.86 7.80 0.00
N ALA A 80 -4.48 7.20 -1.03
CA ALA A 80 -5.75 7.66 -1.58
C ALA A 80 -6.92 7.36 -0.64
N ALA A 81 -6.93 6.18 -0.01
CA ALA A 81 -7.90 5.80 1.02
C ALA A 81 -7.75 6.69 2.25
N LEU A 82 -6.52 6.97 2.70
CA LEU A 82 -6.26 7.89 3.80
C LEU A 82 -6.78 9.30 3.48
N HIS A 83 -6.50 9.83 2.30
CA HIS A 83 -6.98 11.17 1.91
C HIS A 83 -8.51 11.26 1.89
N ARG A 84 -9.19 10.27 1.32
CA ARG A 84 -10.67 10.21 1.34
C ARG A 84 -11.21 10.17 2.77
N LEU A 85 -10.64 9.31 3.61
CA LEU A 85 -11.03 9.18 5.01
C LEU A 85 -10.80 10.47 5.80
N LEU A 86 -9.69 11.18 5.56
CA LEU A 86 -9.41 12.47 6.19
C LEU A 86 -10.33 13.58 5.67
N ALA A 87 -10.73 13.56 4.40
CA ALA A 87 -11.72 14.51 3.88
C ALA A 87 -13.09 14.32 4.55
N GLU A 88 -13.50 13.08 4.80
CA GLU A 88 -14.79 12.76 5.42
C GLU A 88 -14.80 12.93 6.95
N HIS A 89 -13.69 12.62 7.62
CA HIS A 89 -13.65 12.46 9.08
C HIS A 89 -12.49 13.18 9.78
N GLY A 90 -11.68 13.97 9.06
CA GLY A 90 -10.41 14.52 9.56
C GLY A 90 -10.52 15.31 10.85
N ARG A 91 -11.64 16.03 11.08
CA ARG A 91 -11.89 16.77 12.34
C ARG A 91 -11.94 15.87 13.59
N GLY A 92 -12.25 14.58 13.42
CA GLY A 92 -12.31 13.60 14.49
C GLY A 92 -11.05 12.74 14.63
N ILE A 93 -10.04 12.95 13.79
CA ILE A 93 -8.86 12.08 13.73
C ILE A 93 -7.63 12.86 14.19
N THR A 94 -6.92 12.32 15.17
CA THR A 94 -5.65 12.87 15.66
C THR A 94 -4.49 11.95 15.30
N PRO A 95 -3.26 12.45 15.10
CA PRO A 95 -2.10 11.60 14.87
C PRO A 95 -1.74 10.85 16.16
N CYS A 96 -1.24 9.61 16.03
CA CYS A 96 -0.66 8.89 17.15
C CYS A 96 0.63 9.59 17.61
N GLU A 97 0.73 9.89 18.90
CA GLU A 97 1.89 10.58 19.49
C GLU A 97 3.16 9.71 19.53
N VAL A 98 3.00 8.39 19.43
CA VAL A 98 4.09 7.41 19.48
C VAL A 98 4.74 7.25 18.11
N CYS A 99 3.98 6.85 17.08
CA CYS A 99 4.54 6.65 15.74
C CYS A 99 4.61 7.94 14.92
N ARG A 100 3.94 9.02 15.36
CA ARG A 100 3.97 10.36 14.75
C ARG A 100 3.90 10.30 13.22
N PRO A 101 2.80 9.78 12.67
CA PRO A 101 2.70 9.45 11.26
C PRO A 101 3.07 10.67 10.41
N ALA A 102 4.04 10.50 9.49
CA ALA A 102 4.70 11.56 8.75
C ALA A 102 3.79 12.10 7.66
N THR A 103 2.78 12.85 8.06
CA THR A 103 1.74 13.30 7.17
C THR A 103 2.09 14.68 6.62
N LYS A 104 2.91 14.73 5.57
CA LYS A 104 3.01 15.92 4.69
C LYS A 104 1.62 16.38 4.17
N SER A 105 0.58 15.56 4.35
CA SER A 105 -0.84 15.83 4.03
C SER A 105 -1.70 16.40 5.17
N PHE A 106 -1.30 16.29 6.45
CA PHE A 106 -2.15 16.67 7.59
C PHE A 106 -2.16 18.18 7.84
N SER A 107 -1.04 18.86 7.55
CA SER A 107 -0.87 20.30 7.79
C SER A 107 -1.59 21.21 6.79
N ARG A 108 -2.12 20.70 5.67
CA ARG A 108 -2.83 21.55 4.68
C ARG A 108 -4.31 21.78 4.97
N ASN A 109 -4.96 20.92 5.77
CA ASN A 109 -6.41 21.00 6.02
C ASN A 109 -6.80 21.53 7.41
N LEU A 110 -5.83 21.82 8.30
CA LEU A 110 -6.10 22.42 9.61
C LEU A 110 -5.99 23.95 9.61
N SER A 111 -5.51 24.55 8.52
CA SER A 111 -5.50 26.00 8.34
C SER A 111 -6.79 26.47 7.65
N HIS A 112 -7.91 26.51 8.37
CA HIS A 112 -8.96 27.56 8.32
C HIS A 112 -10.18 27.19 9.18
N PRO A 113 -10.35 27.88 10.32
CA PRO A 113 -11.69 28.23 10.79
C PRO A 113 -11.73 29.68 11.31
N SER A 114 -11.86 30.66 10.42
CA SER A 114 -12.21 32.08 10.67
C SER A 114 -12.37 32.68 9.26
N ASP A 115 -13.51 33.17 8.78
CA ASP A 115 -14.40 34.13 9.40
C ASP A 115 -15.88 33.82 9.12
N ALA A 116 -16.70 33.85 10.17
CA ALA A 116 -18.08 34.27 10.06
C ALA A 116 -18.10 35.78 10.35
N PRO A 117 -18.64 36.65 9.49
CA PRO A 117 -19.13 37.92 9.95
C PRO A 117 -20.53 37.69 10.50
N GLY A 118 -20.67 37.84 11.81
CA GLY A 118 -21.95 38.24 12.38
C GLY A 118 -22.34 39.59 11.80
N GLN A 119 -23.59 39.68 11.37
CA GLN A 119 -24.54 40.76 11.66
C GLN A 119 -25.94 40.27 11.26
#